data_AF-A0A8H6WD44-F1
#
_entry.id   AF-A0A8H6WD44-F1
#
_cell.length_a   1.000
_cell.length_b   1.000
_cell.length_c   1.000
_cell.angle_alpha   90.00
_cell.angle_beta   90.00
_cell.angle_gamma   90.00
#
_symmetry.space_group_name_H-M   'P 1'
#
loop_
_entity.id
_entity.type
_entity.pdbx_description
1 polymer ?
#
loop_
_entity_poly.entity_id
_entity_poly.type
_entity_poly.pdbx_seq_one_letter_code
_entity_poly.pdbx_strand_id
1 'polypeptide(L)'
;MPQRRYPKGAVEENQSCQRELWIRSLHGGTGSQWRFDHRYALCSVCLRSEEAFAEYLGQIIHDLTVDSRDPIAIHRHRNYVFQLNKTLSIDGTYAGNNSRYINHDQRKPNCEARILLVNGEHRIGIFATRSLWAKEEVLFNYGPAFFQENELPKS
;
A
#
# COMPACT_ATOMS: atom_id res chain seq x y z
N MET A 1 20.10 -17.26 35.99
CA MET A 1 19.74 -17.37 34.56
C MET A 1 20.52 -16.32 33.78
N PRO A 2 21.28 -16.65 32.73
CA PRO A 2 22.16 -15.68 32.08
C PRO A 2 21.37 -14.82 31.08
N GLN A 3 21.63 -13.51 31.09
CA GLN A 3 21.12 -12.56 30.10
C GLN A 3 21.93 -12.72 28.79
N ARG A 4 21.26 -13.12 27.70
CA ARG A 4 21.87 -13.10 26.36
C ARG A 4 21.93 -11.65 25.84
N ARG A 5 23.14 -11.11 25.71
CA ARG A 5 23.41 -9.89 24.94
C ARG A 5 23.31 -10.22 23.45
N TYR A 6 22.44 -9.52 22.73
CA TYR A 6 22.44 -9.54 21.26
C TYR A 6 23.46 -8.52 20.71
N PRO A 7 24.22 -8.85 19.66
CA PRO A 7 25.20 -7.94 19.07
C PRO A 7 24.52 -6.76 18.37
N LYS A 8 25.09 -5.57 18.56
CA LYS A 8 24.58 -4.24 18.14
C LYS A 8 24.45 -4.00 16.62
N GLY A 9 24.54 -5.02 15.78
CA GLY A 9 24.45 -4.90 14.31
C GLY A 9 23.35 -5.74 13.64
N ALA A 10 22.68 -6.64 14.37
CA ALA A 10 21.75 -7.59 13.77
C ALA A 10 20.28 -7.10 13.66
N VAL A 11 19.98 -5.90 14.18
CA VAL A 11 18.60 -5.39 14.25
C VAL A 11 18.20 -4.63 12.99
N GLU A 12 19.14 -3.97 12.30
CA GLU A 12 18.82 -3.18 11.10
C GLU A 12 18.72 -4.03 9.82
N GLU A 13 19.60 -5.03 9.62
CA GLU A 13 19.53 -5.91 8.44
C GLU A 13 18.31 -6.83 8.45
N ASN A 14 17.82 -7.24 9.62
CA ASN A 14 16.67 -8.14 9.75
C ASN A 14 15.33 -7.40 9.52
N GLN A 15 15.26 -6.09 9.77
CA GLN A 15 14.02 -5.32 9.57
C GLN A 15 13.82 -4.88 8.11
N SER A 16 14.89 -4.70 7.33
CA SER A 16 14.79 -4.43 5.89
C SER A 16 14.50 -5.71 5.11
N CYS A 17 15.17 -6.82 5.46
CA CYS A 17 14.95 -8.10 4.80
C CYS A 17 13.52 -8.63 5.03
N GLN A 18 12.91 -8.41 6.20
CA GLN A 18 11.56 -8.92 6.51
C GLN A 18 10.40 -8.13 5.90
N ARG A 19 10.58 -6.86 5.51
CA ARG A 19 9.52 -6.02 4.91
C ARG A 19 9.08 -6.51 3.54
N GLU A 20 10.01 -7.02 2.72
CA GLU A 20 9.68 -7.60 1.41
C GLU A 20 9.34 -9.11 1.49
N LEU A 21 9.65 -9.78 2.60
CA LEU A 21 9.57 -11.23 2.69
C LEU A 21 8.16 -11.77 2.93
N TRP A 22 7.20 -11.03 3.46
CA TRP A 22 5.88 -11.62 3.73
C TRP A 22 5.07 -11.87 2.44
N ILE A 23 5.13 -10.97 1.46
CA ILE A 23 4.56 -11.22 0.12
C ILE A 23 5.39 -12.24 -0.65
N ARG A 24 6.72 -12.19 -0.56
CA ARG A 24 7.60 -13.19 -1.20
C ARG A 24 7.45 -14.59 -0.60
N SER A 25 7.17 -14.69 0.70
CA SER A 25 6.89 -15.93 1.43
C SER A 25 5.57 -16.57 1.01
N LEU A 26 4.62 -15.79 0.47
CA LEU A 26 3.39 -16.34 -0.12
C LEU A 26 3.62 -16.95 -1.52
N HIS A 27 4.69 -16.55 -2.24
CA HIS A 27 4.81 -16.82 -3.69
C HIS A 27 6.07 -17.55 -4.16
N GLY A 28 7.11 -17.73 -3.35
CA GLY A 28 8.29 -18.50 -3.76
C GLY A 28 8.95 -18.04 -5.07
N GLY A 29 8.85 -16.74 -5.42
CA GLY A 29 9.28 -16.20 -6.72
C GLY A 29 10.09 -14.90 -6.60
N THR A 30 11.11 -14.77 -7.45
CA THR A 30 12.16 -13.73 -7.41
C THR A 30 11.95 -12.60 -8.43
N GLY A 31 10.75 -11.99 -8.49
CA GLY A 31 10.49 -10.88 -9.41
C GLY A 31 9.39 -9.93 -8.93
N SER A 32 9.48 -8.65 -9.29
CA SER A 32 8.44 -7.65 -9.05
C SER A 32 7.17 -8.03 -9.84
N GLN A 33 6.05 -8.22 -9.12
CA GLN A 33 4.74 -8.63 -9.66
C GLN A 33 4.05 -7.58 -10.56
N TRP A 34 4.70 -6.43 -10.83
CA TRP A 34 4.14 -5.34 -11.61
C TRP A 34 5.15 -4.56 -12.47
N ARG A 35 4.62 -3.76 -13.39
CA ARG A 35 5.32 -2.75 -14.21
C ARG A 35 4.50 -1.47 -14.27
N PHE A 36 5.15 -0.31 -14.28
CA PHE A 36 4.48 0.95 -14.58
C PHE A 36 4.57 1.25 -16.07
N ASP A 37 3.42 1.53 -16.68
CA ASP A 37 3.34 2.05 -18.05
C ASP A 37 2.62 3.40 -18.00
N HIS A 38 3.38 4.47 -18.21
CA HIS A 38 2.92 5.85 -18.01
C HIS A 38 2.25 6.07 -16.64
N ARG A 39 0.91 6.16 -16.62
CA ARG A 39 0.09 6.41 -15.41
C ARG A 39 -0.53 5.14 -14.83
N TYR A 40 -0.19 3.98 -15.36
CA TYR A 40 -0.86 2.71 -15.07
C TYR A 40 0.07 1.76 -14.31
N ALA A 41 -0.43 1.17 -13.23
CA ALA A 41 0.21 0.06 -12.54
C ALA A 41 -0.28 -1.25 -13.19
N LEU A 42 0.55 -1.90 -13.98
CA LEU A 42 0.18 -3.13 -14.70
C LEU A 42 0.74 -4.36 -14.00
N CYS A 43 -0.02 -5.45 -13.99
CA CYS A 43 0.47 -6.72 -13.50
C CYS A 43 1.59 -7.27 -14.42
N SER A 44 2.71 -7.74 -13.87
CA SER A 44 3.80 -8.32 -14.68
C SER A 44 3.61 -9.80 -14.99
N VAL A 45 2.77 -10.48 -14.20
CA VAL A 45 2.46 -11.91 -14.25
C VAL A 45 0.94 -12.11 -14.13
N CYS A 46 0.44 -13.32 -14.30
CA CYS A 46 -0.96 -13.60 -13.95
C CYS A 46 -1.07 -13.75 -12.43
N LEU A 47 -2.10 -13.16 -11.83
CA LEU A 47 -2.46 -13.33 -10.42
C LEU A 47 -3.70 -14.20 -10.33
N ARG A 48 -3.77 -15.08 -9.33
CA ARG A 48 -5.01 -15.77 -9.00
C ARG A 48 -5.91 -14.87 -8.15
N SER A 49 -7.19 -15.20 -8.11
CA SER A 49 -8.08 -14.64 -7.08
C SER A 49 -7.49 -14.86 -5.69
N GLU A 50 -7.65 -13.88 -4.80
CA GLU A 50 -7.14 -13.89 -3.43
C GLU A 50 -5.61 -13.81 -3.30
N GLU A 51 -4.89 -13.68 -4.41
CA GLU A 51 -3.44 -13.62 -4.41
C GLU A 51 -2.97 -12.22 -3.96
N ALA A 52 -1.97 -12.18 -3.07
CA ALA A 52 -1.40 -10.92 -2.62
C ALA A 52 -0.55 -10.32 -3.74
N PHE A 53 -0.87 -9.08 -4.09
CA PHE A 53 -0.17 -8.31 -5.10
C PHE A 53 0.93 -7.44 -4.49
N ALA A 54 0.60 -6.62 -3.49
CA ALA A 54 1.51 -5.60 -2.96
C ALA A 54 1.23 -5.27 -1.49
N GLU A 55 2.19 -4.65 -0.80
CA GLU A 55 1.94 -3.98 0.49
C GLU A 55 1.81 -2.48 0.22
N TYR A 56 0.86 -1.82 0.86
CA TYR A 56 0.78 -0.37 0.84
C TYR A 56 1.60 0.22 1.99
N LEU A 57 2.76 0.79 1.65
CA LEU A 57 3.67 1.36 2.64
C LEU A 57 3.57 2.87 2.71
N GLY A 58 3.65 3.40 3.93
CA GLY A 58 3.81 4.82 4.18
C GLY A 58 4.04 5.16 5.64
N GLN A 59 3.94 6.44 5.99
CA GLN A 59 4.04 6.90 7.38
C GLN A 59 2.71 6.66 8.09
N ILE A 60 2.72 6.00 9.25
CA ILE A 60 1.54 5.94 10.13
C ILE A 60 1.37 7.32 10.78
N ILE A 61 0.21 7.93 10.58
CA ILE A 61 -0.15 9.26 11.10
C ILE A 61 -1.53 9.24 11.77
N HIS A 62 -1.76 10.20 12.66
CA HIS A 62 -3.08 10.45 13.24
C HIS A 62 -3.94 11.33 12.34
N ASP A 63 -5.26 11.27 12.53
CA ASP A 63 -6.23 12.03 11.73
C ASP A 63 -5.97 13.54 11.78
N LEU A 64 -5.60 14.11 12.94
CA LEU A 64 -5.20 15.53 13.04
C LEU A 64 -4.02 15.89 12.11
N THR A 65 -3.13 14.93 11.84
CA THR A 65 -2.02 15.13 10.91
C THR A 65 -2.49 15.04 9.47
N VAL A 66 -3.49 14.21 9.15
CA VAL A 66 -4.17 14.18 7.85
C VAL A 66 -4.77 15.56 7.56
N ASP A 67 -5.58 16.08 8.48
CA ASP A 67 -6.23 17.40 8.36
C ASP A 67 -5.21 18.52 8.11
N SER A 68 -4.06 18.48 8.80
CA SER A 68 -2.99 19.47 8.63
C SER A 68 -2.30 19.41 7.25
N ARG A 69 -2.36 18.25 6.57
CA ARG A 69 -1.71 17.99 5.27
C ARG A 69 -2.67 18.13 4.08
N ASP A 70 -3.98 18.07 4.31
CA ASP A 70 -5.02 18.18 3.28
C ASP A 70 -4.86 19.39 2.35
N PRO A 71 -4.57 20.62 2.82
CA PRO A 71 -4.40 21.76 1.92
C PRO A 71 -3.30 21.55 0.88
N ILE A 72 -2.22 20.84 1.25
CA ILE A 72 -1.11 20.52 0.36
C ILE A 72 -1.52 19.42 -0.63
N ALA A 73 -2.27 18.41 -0.17
CA ALA A 73 -2.77 17.33 -1.02
C ALA A 73 -3.74 17.86 -2.09
N ILE A 74 -4.65 18.76 -1.69
CA ILE A 74 -5.59 19.45 -2.58
C ILE A 74 -4.82 20.30 -3.61
N HIS A 75 -3.89 21.13 -3.15
CA HIS A 75 -3.07 21.97 -4.04
C HIS A 75 -2.26 21.15 -5.06
N ARG A 76 -1.80 19.95 -4.68
CA ARG A 76 -1.04 19.04 -5.55
C ARG A 76 -1.91 18.10 -6.39
N HIS A 77 -3.23 18.14 -6.21
CA HIS A 77 -4.20 17.23 -6.79
C HIS A 77 -3.83 15.74 -6.60
N ARG A 78 -3.24 15.41 -5.44
CA ARG A 78 -2.72 14.07 -5.13
C ARG A 78 -2.88 13.78 -3.65
N ASN A 79 -3.53 12.67 -3.31
CA ASN A 79 -3.69 12.17 -1.96
C ASN A 79 -3.25 10.71 -1.89
N TYR A 80 -2.35 10.42 -0.95
CA TYR A 80 -1.78 9.09 -0.71
C TYR A 80 -2.09 8.58 0.71
N VAL A 81 -3.11 9.16 1.36
CA VAL A 81 -3.60 8.76 2.67
C VAL A 81 -4.57 7.59 2.48
N PHE A 82 -4.29 6.49 3.19
CA PHE A 82 -5.15 5.33 3.31
C PHE A 82 -5.54 5.15 4.78
N GLN A 83 -6.83 5.16 5.09
CA GLN A 83 -7.31 5.01 6.46
C GLN A 83 -7.13 3.57 6.98
N LEU A 84 -6.42 3.41 8.10
CA LEU A 84 -6.29 2.10 8.77
C LEU A 84 -7.47 1.84 9.71
N ASN A 85 -7.82 2.84 10.51
CA ASN A 85 -8.92 2.75 11.47
C ASN A 85 -9.41 4.16 11.81
N LYS A 86 -10.23 4.29 12.85
CA LYS A 86 -10.83 5.56 13.27
C LYS A 86 -9.86 6.60 13.84
N THR A 87 -8.57 6.27 14.01
CA THR A 87 -7.59 7.17 14.63
C THR A 87 -6.23 7.20 13.93
N LEU A 88 -5.98 6.25 13.02
CA LEU A 88 -4.71 6.06 12.33
C LEU A 88 -4.93 5.90 10.83
N SER A 89 -4.02 6.49 10.08
CA SER A 89 -3.93 6.40 8.62
C SER A 89 -2.49 6.14 8.18
N ILE A 90 -2.30 5.58 7.00
CA ILE A 90 -0.99 5.47 6.33
C ILE A 90 -0.91 6.55 5.26
N ASP A 91 0.07 7.44 5.36
CA ASP A 91 0.35 8.48 4.38
C ASP A 91 1.60 8.14 3.55
N GLY A 92 1.37 7.86 2.26
CA GLY A 92 2.41 7.56 1.26
C GLY A 92 3.15 8.78 0.70
N THR A 93 2.83 10.01 1.13
CA THR A 93 3.30 11.26 0.51
C THR A 93 4.81 11.46 0.62
N TYR A 94 5.38 11.24 1.80
CA TYR A 94 6.80 11.51 2.08
C TYR A 94 7.63 10.25 2.28
N ALA A 95 6.99 9.13 2.63
CA ALA A 95 7.60 7.82 2.78
C ALA A 95 6.61 6.79 2.25
N GLY A 96 7.08 5.79 1.51
CA GLY A 96 6.23 4.74 0.95
C GLY A 96 6.88 4.03 -0.23
N ASN A 97 6.22 3.00 -0.75
CA ASN A 97 6.65 2.26 -1.95
C ASN A 97 5.79 2.63 -3.17
N ASN A 98 6.01 1.92 -4.27
CA ASN A 98 5.35 2.21 -5.54
C ASN A 98 3.84 1.92 -5.55
N SER A 99 3.29 1.19 -4.57
CA SER A 99 1.86 0.89 -4.52
C SER A 99 0.99 2.15 -4.43
N ARG A 100 1.53 3.28 -3.92
CA ARG A 100 0.84 4.58 -3.89
C ARG A 100 0.48 5.15 -5.26
N TYR A 101 1.05 4.58 -6.33
CA TYR A 101 0.75 4.98 -7.70
C TYR A 101 -0.27 4.05 -8.39
N ILE A 102 -0.76 3.02 -7.69
CA ILE A 102 -1.88 2.23 -8.18
C ILE A 102 -3.12 3.13 -8.15
N ASN A 103 -3.86 3.14 -9.25
CA ASN A 103 -4.99 4.04 -9.42
C ASN A 103 -6.18 3.59 -8.57
N HIS A 104 -6.96 4.59 -8.15
CA HIS A 104 -8.20 4.39 -7.44
C HIS A 104 -9.34 4.08 -8.41
N ASP A 105 -10.12 3.03 -8.15
CA ASP A 105 -11.44 2.85 -8.75
C ASP A 105 -12.45 2.43 -7.67
N GLN A 106 -13.46 3.28 -7.43
CA GLN A 106 -14.50 2.99 -6.45
C GLN A 106 -15.56 2.01 -6.97
N ARG A 107 -15.78 1.93 -8.29
CA ARG A 107 -16.91 1.21 -8.91
C ARG A 107 -16.48 -0.14 -9.46
N LYS A 108 -15.26 -0.25 -9.98
CA LYS A 108 -14.72 -1.44 -10.64
C LYS A 108 -13.29 -1.79 -10.19
N PRO A 109 -12.98 -1.79 -8.89
CA PRO A 109 -11.67 -2.26 -8.44
C PRO A 109 -11.50 -3.75 -8.77
N ASN A 110 -10.31 -4.13 -9.23
CA ASN A 110 -9.93 -5.54 -9.44
C ASN A 110 -8.93 -6.05 -8.39
N CYS A 111 -8.55 -5.18 -7.46
CA CYS A 111 -7.86 -5.49 -6.22
C CYS A 111 -8.55 -4.80 -5.04
N GLU A 112 -8.36 -5.36 -3.85
CA GLU A 112 -8.82 -4.77 -2.60
C GLU A 112 -7.69 -4.64 -1.59
N ALA A 113 -7.78 -3.63 -0.75
CA ALA A 113 -6.87 -3.40 0.36
C ALA A 113 -7.42 -4.08 1.62
N ARG A 114 -6.62 -4.95 2.22
CA ARG A 114 -6.93 -5.67 3.46
C ARG A 114 -5.97 -5.24 4.55
N ILE A 115 -6.52 -4.90 5.71
CA ILE A 115 -5.74 -4.60 6.90
C ILE A 115 -5.45 -5.92 7.63
N LEU A 116 -4.17 -6.23 7.79
CA LEU A 116 -3.68 -7.47 8.38
C LEU A 116 -2.86 -7.15 9.62
N LEU A 117 -2.97 -8.00 10.64
CA LEU A 117 -2.10 -7.97 11.80
C LEU A 117 -0.91 -8.89 11.54
N VAL A 118 0.28 -8.31 11.36
CA VAL A 118 1.51 -9.05 11.08
C VAL A 118 2.53 -8.72 12.17
N ASN A 119 2.92 -9.72 12.96
CA ASN A 119 3.85 -9.56 14.08
C ASN A 119 3.44 -8.45 15.08
N GLY A 120 2.13 -8.26 15.28
CA GLY A 120 1.57 -7.24 16.19
C GLY A 120 1.44 -5.85 15.59
N GLU A 121 1.76 -5.67 14.31
CA GLU A 121 1.63 -4.39 13.60
C GLU A 121 0.54 -4.47 12.52
N HIS A 122 -0.29 -3.42 12.40
CA HIS A 122 -1.28 -3.33 11.34
C HIS A 122 -0.59 -2.95 10.02
N ARG A 123 -0.85 -3.73 8.97
CA ARG A 123 -0.31 -3.55 7.62
C ARG A 123 -1.42 -3.59 6.60
N ILE A 124 -1.22 -2.96 5.45
CA ILE A 124 -2.16 -3.01 4.33
C ILE A 124 -1.60 -3.90 3.24
N GLY A 125 -2.23 -5.03 2.99
CA GLY A 125 -1.99 -5.84 1.81
C GLY A 125 -2.99 -5.54 0.71
N ILE A 126 -2.55 -5.53 -0.54
CA ILE A 126 -3.38 -5.40 -1.74
C ILE A 126 -3.53 -6.78 -2.34
N PHE A 127 -4.77 -7.24 -2.50
CA PHE A 127 -5.11 -8.59 -2.95
C PHE A 127 -5.99 -8.55 -4.18
N ALA A 128 -5.78 -9.47 -5.11
CA ALA A 128 -6.63 -9.60 -6.28
C ALA A 128 -8.03 -10.12 -5.89
N THR A 129 -9.09 -9.44 -6.32
CA THR A 129 -10.48 -9.85 -6.04
C THR A 129 -11.00 -10.90 -7.04
N ARG A 130 -10.24 -11.08 -8.13
CA ARG A 130 -10.40 -12.12 -9.14
C ARG A 130 -9.05 -12.41 -9.77
N SER A 131 -8.96 -13.44 -10.59
CA SER A 131 -7.75 -13.66 -11.39
C SER A 131 -7.50 -12.48 -12.33
N LEU A 132 -6.24 -12.03 -12.40
CA LEU A 132 -5.77 -10.95 -13.26
C LEU A 132 -4.76 -11.49 -14.26
N TRP A 133 -4.81 -11.01 -15.50
CA TRP A 133 -3.85 -11.39 -16.52
C TRP A 133 -2.61 -10.50 -16.48
N ALA A 134 -1.49 -11.02 -17.01
CA ALA A 134 -0.31 -10.18 -17.24
C ALA A 134 -0.69 -8.98 -18.13
N LYS A 135 -0.13 -7.81 -17.80
CA LYS A 135 -0.38 -6.49 -18.40
C LYS A 135 -1.74 -5.87 -18.10
N GLU A 136 -2.58 -6.52 -17.29
CA GLU A 136 -3.81 -5.91 -16.82
C GLU A 136 -3.51 -4.78 -15.82
N GLU A 137 -4.20 -3.64 -15.93
CA GLU A 137 -4.09 -2.57 -14.94
C GLU A 137 -4.64 -3.04 -13.60
N VAL A 138 -3.91 -2.76 -12.53
CA VAL A 138 -4.34 -2.98 -11.16
C VAL A 138 -5.00 -1.71 -10.62
N LEU A 139 -6.18 -1.89 -10.02
CA LEU A 139 -7.03 -0.84 -9.48
C LEU A 139 -7.55 -1.25 -8.11
N PHE A 140 -7.51 -0.36 -7.12
CA PHE A 140 -8.14 -0.63 -5.82
C PHE A 140 -8.88 0.58 -5.24
N ASN A 141 -9.73 0.32 -4.25
CA ASN A 141 -10.46 1.35 -3.54
C ASN A 141 -9.63 1.90 -2.35
N TYR A 142 -9.23 3.18 -2.40
CA TYR A 142 -8.49 3.84 -1.31
C TYR A 142 -9.35 4.10 -0.06
N GLY A 143 -10.65 3.88 -0.16
CA GLY A 143 -11.61 4.08 0.90
C GLY A 143 -12.27 5.46 0.89
N PRO A 144 -13.13 5.74 1.88
CA PRO A 144 -14.00 6.92 1.89
C PRO A 144 -13.26 8.25 2.08
N ALA A 145 -12.00 8.22 2.54
CA ALA A 145 -11.17 9.41 2.73
C ALA A 145 -10.47 9.87 1.44
N PHE A 146 -10.53 9.08 0.36
CA PHE A 146 -9.97 9.49 -0.92
C PHE A 146 -10.86 10.55 -1.59
N PHE A 147 -10.26 11.52 -2.28
CA PHE A 147 -11.00 12.61 -2.91
C PHE A 147 -12.16 12.08 -3.75
N GLN A 148 -13.36 12.55 -3.45
CA GLN A 148 -14.47 12.37 -4.38
C GLN A 148 -14.29 13.38 -5.52
N GLU A 149 -14.41 12.93 -6.76
CA GLU A 149 -14.25 13.76 -7.96
C GLU A 149 -15.12 15.04 -7.94
N ASN A 150 -16.19 15.03 -7.16
CA ASN A 150 -17.13 16.13 -6.96
C ASN A 150 -16.62 17.24 -6.01
N GLU A 151 -15.51 17.04 -5.31
CA GLU A 151 -14.96 17.96 -4.30
C GLU A 151 -13.72 18.72 -4.79
N LEU A 152 -13.21 18.39 -5.97
CA LEU A 152 -12.13 19.16 -6.60
C LEU A 152 -12.70 20.42 -7.24
N PRO A 153 -12.10 21.62 -7.00
CA PRO A 153 -12.55 22.84 -7.64
C PRO A 153 -12.48 22.68 -9.16
N LYS A 154 -13.60 22.90 -9.84
CA LYS A 154 -13.64 22.93 -11.30
C LYS A 154 -12.84 24.15 -11.77
N SER A 155 -11.89 23.91 -12.68
CA SER A 155 -11.09 24.93 -13.36
C SER A 155 -11.95 25.93 -14.13
#